data_AF-A0AAP3SHW5-F1
#
_entry.id   AF-A0AAP3SHW5-F1
#
_cell.length_a   1.000
_cell.length_b   1.000
_cell.length_c   1.000
_cell.angle_alpha   90.00
_cell.angle_beta   90.00
_cell.angle_gamma   90.00
#
_symmetry.space_group_name_H-M   'P 1'
#
loop_
_entity.id
_entity.type
_entity.pdbx_description
1 polymer ?
#
loop_
_entity_poly.entity_id
_entity_poly.type
_entity_poly.pdbx_seq_one_letter_code
_entity_poly.pdbx_strand_id
1 'polypeptide(L)'
;MGIQGFEFHDVLENKTYEIGVDDLKIPVTTKEVLDFYPAEHRLKETDIEQYAAAYTARIKAYREYTRQLDATLVRRLLDKERLMKVGESDGFRLKLHFDWFVILKRENERMYAPFKYAVNAYCLDNIQTFDRRYVTLEDALLHCLNGFNENANIPNRYKSIGHYLSGKS
;
A
#
# COMPACT_ATOMS: atom_id res chain seq x y z
N MET A 1 34.84 -39.25 -0.68
CA MET A 1 34.48 -38.17 -1.63
C MET A 1 32.99 -37.95 -1.53
N GLY A 2 32.56 -36.93 -0.79
CA GLY A 2 31.15 -36.57 -0.69
C GLY A 2 30.75 -35.75 -1.91
N ILE A 3 29.72 -36.21 -2.61
CA ILE A 3 29.17 -35.52 -3.77
C ILE A 3 28.42 -34.30 -3.21
N GLN A 4 28.92 -33.08 -3.49
CA GLN A 4 28.18 -31.85 -3.24
C GLN A 4 26.91 -31.93 -4.10
N GLY A 5 25.75 -32.02 -3.43
CA GLY A 5 24.47 -31.93 -4.10
C GLY A 5 24.38 -30.59 -4.82
N PHE A 6 24.33 -30.63 -6.14
CA PHE A 6 23.90 -29.49 -6.93
C PHE A 6 22.41 -29.27 -6.61
N GLU A 7 22.08 -28.18 -5.92
CA GLU A 7 20.70 -27.68 -5.89
C GLU A 7 20.38 -27.16 -7.29
N PHE A 8 19.61 -27.93 -8.06
CA PHE A 8 18.97 -27.42 -9.27
C PHE A 8 17.90 -26.44 -8.83
N HIS A 9 18.18 -25.15 -8.95
CA HIS A 9 17.11 -24.15 -9.01
C HIS A 9 16.58 -24.17 -10.43
N ASP A 10 15.36 -24.67 -10.61
CA ASP A 10 14.64 -24.49 -11.87
C ASP A 10 14.60 -22.99 -12.18
N VAL A 11 15.30 -22.59 -13.25
CA VAL A 11 15.28 -21.20 -13.71
C VAL A 11 13.90 -20.97 -14.31
N LEU A 12 13.06 -20.22 -13.60
CA LEU A 12 11.72 -19.88 -14.07
C LEU A 12 11.79 -19.18 -15.43
N GLU A 13 10.96 -19.62 -16.37
CA GLU A 13 10.84 -18.99 -17.68
C GLU A 13 10.35 -17.54 -17.52
N ASN A 14 10.93 -16.61 -18.28
CA ASN A 14 10.54 -15.20 -18.23
C ASN A 14 9.26 -14.93 -19.05
N LYS A 15 8.13 -15.33 -18.49
CA LYS A 15 6.79 -15.13 -19.05
C LYS A 15 6.31 -13.70 -18.79
N THR A 16 5.33 -13.26 -19.58
CA THR A 16 4.62 -11.99 -19.38
C THR A 16 3.17 -12.27 -19.00
N TYR A 17 2.72 -11.62 -17.94
CA TYR A 17 1.39 -11.71 -17.36
C TYR A 17 0.67 -10.37 -17.59
N GLU A 18 -0.47 -10.41 -18.26
CA GLU A 18 -1.34 -9.25 -18.48
C GLU A 18 -2.39 -9.16 -17.38
N ILE A 19 -2.19 -8.27 -16.41
CA ILE A 19 -3.05 -8.15 -15.23
C ILE A 19 -3.95 -6.92 -15.34
N GLY A 20 -5.25 -7.09 -15.09
CA GLY A 20 -6.16 -5.96 -14.89
C GLY A 20 -5.96 -5.30 -13.52
N VAL A 21 -5.65 -4.01 -13.50
CA VAL A 21 -5.58 -3.18 -12.28
C VAL A 21 -6.41 -1.92 -12.55
N ASP A 22 -7.48 -1.73 -11.77
CA ASP A 22 -8.52 -0.73 -12.06
C ASP A 22 -9.04 -0.92 -13.50
N ASP A 23 -9.02 0.14 -14.32
CA ASP A 23 -9.41 0.11 -15.74
C ASP A 23 -8.22 -0.14 -16.70
N LEU A 24 -7.04 -0.45 -16.16
CA LEU A 24 -5.79 -0.60 -16.93
C LEU A 24 -5.37 -2.07 -17.05
N LYS A 25 -4.74 -2.41 -18.17
CA LYS A 25 -3.99 -3.66 -18.34
C LYS A 25 -2.52 -3.38 -18.11
N ILE A 26 -1.94 -4.01 -17.11
CA ILE A 26 -0.57 -3.82 -16.69
C ILE A 26 0.23 -5.10 -17.02
N PRO A 27 1.17 -5.04 -17.97
CA PRO A 27 2.05 -6.16 -18.25
C PRO A 27 3.12 -6.26 -17.16
N VAL A 28 3.33 -7.48 -16.67
CA VAL A 28 4.37 -7.81 -15.69
C VAL A 28 5.08 -9.08 -16.12
N THR A 29 6.41 -9.07 -16.06
CA THR A 29 7.24 -10.23 -16.37
C THR A 29 7.61 -11.06 -15.13
N THR A 30 7.92 -12.34 -15.29
CA THR A 30 8.50 -13.18 -14.21
C THR A 30 9.70 -12.47 -13.57
N LYS A 31 10.58 -11.86 -14.38
CA LYS A 31 11.72 -11.09 -13.89
C LYS A 31 11.30 -9.92 -13.01
N GLU A 32 10.33 -9.10 -13.42
CA GLU A 32 9.84 -7.99 -12.60
C GLU A 32 9.26 -8.46 -11.26
N VAL A 33 8.59 -9.62 -11.24
CA VAL A 33 8.11 -10.23 -9.99
C VAL A 33 9.28 -10.65 -9.10
N LEU A 34 10.25 -11.38 -9.64
CA LEU A 34 11.39 -11.87 -8.86
C LEU A 34 12.32 -10.74 -8.40
N ASP A 35 12.43 -9.65 -9.16
CA ASP A 35 13.22 -8.47 -8.76
C ASP A 35 12.52 -7.69 -7.61
N PHE A 36 11.20 -7.82 -7.49
CA PHE A 36 10.42 -7.11 -6.45
C PHE A 36 10.25 -7.92 -5.16
N TYR A 37 10.14 -9.25 -5.27
CA TYR A 37 10.05 -10.14 -4.12
C TYR A 37 11.45 -10.52 -3.59
N PRO A 38 11.68 -10.49 -2.27
CA PRO A 38 12.94 -10.98 -1.70
C PRO A 38 13.20 -12.43 -2.07
N ALA A 39 14.45 -12.81 -2.32
CA ALA A 39 14.81 -14.18 -2.74
C ALA A 39 14.39 -15.24 -1.70
N GLU A 40 14.29 -14.86 -0.43
CA GLU A 40 13.84 -15.68 0.69
C GLU A 40 12.39 -16.15 0.52
N HIS A 41 11.57 -15.46 -0.28
CA HIS A 41 10.20 -15.89 -0.59
C HIS A 41 10.14 -17.14 -1.47
N ARG A 42 11.22 -17.49 -2.18
CA ARG A 42 11.35 -18.72 -3.00
C ARG A 42 10.12 -18.98 -3.87
N LEU A 43 9.67 -17.94 -4.58
CA LEU A 43 8.47 -18.01 -5.42
C LEU A 43 8.58 -19.13 -6.46
N LYS A 44 7.53 -19.94 -6.54
CA LYS A 44 7.33 -20.91 -7.62
C LYS A 44 6.46 -20.28 -8.71
N GLU A 45 6.44 -20.91 -9.88
CA GLU A 45 5.56 -20.50 -10.97
C GLU A 45 4.09 -20.36 -10.54
N THR A 46 3.59 -21.31 -9.76
CA THR A 46 2.23 -21.29 -9.22
C THR A 46 1.97 -20.08 -8.32
N ASP A 47 2.96 -19.64 -7.54
CA ASP A 47 2.84 -18.45 -6.68
C ASP A 47 2.75 -17.17 -7.53
N ILE A 48 3.54 -17.13 -8.62
CA ILE A 48 3.54 -16.02 -9.57
C ILE A 48 2.19 -15.89 -10.25
N GLU A 49 1.67 -16.99 -10.77
CA GLU A 49 0.36 -17.04 -11.43
C GLU A 49 -0.79 -16.75 -10.46
N GLN A 50 -0.71 -17.24 -9.22
CA GLN A 50 -1.79 -17.11 -8.27
C GLN A 50 -1.89 -15.71 -7.65
N TYR A 51 -0.77 -15.07 -7.32
CA TYR A 51 -0.81 -13.79 -6.62
C TYR A 51 0.32 -12.82 -6.95
N ALA A 52 1.55 -13.28 -7.19
CA ALA A 52 2.70 -12.37 -7.18
C ALA A 52 2.75 -11.46 -8.42
N ALA A 53 2.33 -11.97 -9.59
CA ALA A 53 2.16 -11.14 -10.78
C ALA A 53 1.09 -10.06 -10.57
N ALA A 54 -0.04 -10.43 -9.96
CA ALA A 54 -1.13 -9.49 -9.70
C ALA A 54 -0.74 -8.40 -8.68
N TYR A 55 0.00 -8.76 -7.63
CA TYR A 55 0.53 -7.79 -6.68
C TYR A 55 1.54 -6.85 -7.34
N THR A 56 2.50 -7.39 -8.09
CA THR A 56 3.53 -6.59 -8.78
C THR A 56 2.90 -5.63 -9.80
N ALA A 57 1.87 -6.06 -10.52
CA ALA A 57 1.10 -5.21 -11.44
C ALA A 57 0.44 -4.03 -10.70
N ARG A 58 -0.15 -4.31 -9.53
CA ARG A 58 -0.75 -3.29 -8.68
C ARG A 58 0.30 -2.27 -8.22
N ILE A 59 1.46 -2.72 -7.76
CA ILE A 59 2.56 -1.83 -7.37
C ILE A 59 3.04 -0.98 -8.55
N LYS A 60 3.18 -1.58 -9.73
CA LYS A 60 3.56 -0.87 -10.96
C LYS A 60 2.54 0.22 -11.31
N ALA A 61 1.24 -0.07 -11.26
CA ALA A 61 0.20 0.95 -11.46
C ALA A 61 0.25 2.06 -10.41
N TYR A 62 0.44 1.71 -9.13
CA TYR A 62 0.48 2.68 -8.03
C TYR A 62 1.71 3.60 -8.06
N ARG A 63 2.81 3.18 -8.70
CA ARG A 63 4.00 4.03 -8.90
C ARG A 63 3.72 5.21 -9.84
N GLU A 64 2.76 5.07 -10.76
CA GLU A 64 2.35 6.13 -11.68
C GLU A 64 1.49 7.22 -11.01
N TYR A 65 0.98 6.97 -9.80
CA TYR A 65 0.25 7.99 -9.05
C TYR A 65 1.20 9.07 -8.54
N THR A 66 0.86 10.33 -8.84
CA THR A 66 1.69 11.50 -8.49
C THR A 66 1.18 12.28 -7.28
N ARG A 67 -0.11 12.13 -6.94
CA ARG A 67 -0.75 12.89 -5.85
C ARG A 67 -0.19 12.47 -4.49
N GLN A 68 0.49 13.39 -3.80
CA GLN A 68 1.05 13.19 -2.47
C GLN A 68 0.06 13.54 -1.35
N LEU A 69 0.25 12.96 -0.17
CA LEU A 69 -0.41 13.40 1.06
C LEU A 69 0.22 14.69 1.58
N ASP A 70 -0.34 15.82 1.15
CA ASP A 70 0.06 17.15 1.59
C ASP A 70 -1.07 17.86 2.38
N ALA A 71 -0.77 19.06 2.90
CA ALA A 71 -1.72 19.86 3.67
C ALA A 71 -2.97 20.24 2.85
N THR A 72 -2.84 20.40 1.54
CA THR A 72 -3.95 20.73 0.65
C THR A 72 -4.89 19.53 0.53
N LEU A 73 -4.34 18.34 0.31
CA LEU A 73 -5.10 17.10 0.22
C LEU A 73 -5.78 16.78 1.55
N VAL A 74 -5.09 16.91 2.68
CA VAL A 74 -5.66 16.67 4.01
C VAL A 74 -6.86 17.58 4.26
N ARG A 75 -6.74 18.90 4.00
CA ARG A 75 -7.87 19.82 4.12
C ARG A 75 -9.04 19.42 3.22
N ARG A 76 -8.75 19.14 1.94
CA ARG A 76 -9.76 18.71 0.97
C ARG A 76 -10.53 17.47 1.44
N LEU A 77 -9.83 16.46 1.97
CA LEU A 77 -10.43 15.22 2.43
C LEU A 77 -11.36 15.46 3.63
N LEU A 78 -10.92 16.27 4.59
CA LEU A 78 -11.73 16.62 5.76
C LEU A 78 -12.95 17.49 5.38
N ASP A 79 -12.76 18.52 4.56
CA ASP A 79 -13.84 19.42 4.12
C ASP A 79 -14.93 18.67 3.34
N LYS A 80 -14.54 17.62 2.61
CA LYS A 80 -15.42 16.80 1.79
C LYS A 80 -15.81 15.48 2.44
N GLU A 81 -15.47 15.24 3.71
CA GLU A 81 -15.74 13.97 4.40
C GLU A 81 -17.21 13.55 4.26
N ARG A 82 -18.13 14.48 4.52
CA ARG A 82 -19.58 14.26 4.43
C ARG A 82 -20.10 13.90 3.03
N LEU A 83 -19.29 14.13 1.99
CA LEU A 83 -19.64 13.83 0.60
C LEU A 83 -19.17 12.44 0.18
N MET A 84 -18.26 11.83 0.93
CA MET A 84 -17.68 10.52 0.62
C MET A 84 -18.72 9.42 0.84
N LYS A 85 -19.06 8.70 -0.23
CA LYS A 85 -20.08 7.64 -0.20
C LYS A 85 -19.50 6.34 0.33
N VAL A 86 -20.34 5.49 0.92
CA VAL A 86 -19.93 4.14 1.33
C VAL A 86 -19.36 3.38 0.13
N GLY A 87 -18.17 2.81 0.30
CA GLY A 87 -17.43 2.10 -0.74
C GLY A 87 -16.52 2.98 -1.59
N GLU A 88 -16.69 4.31 -1.56
CA GLU A 88 -15.79 5.25 -2.25
C GLU A 88 -14.40 5.21 -1.61
N SER A 89 -13.37 5.51 -2.42
CA SER A 89 -11.99 5.55 -1.97
C SER A 89 -11.20 6.67 -2.64
N ASP A 90 -10.16 7.13 -1.95
CA ASP A 90 -9.20 8.12 -2.44
C ASP A 90 -7.78 7.55 -2.27
N GLY A 91 -7.00 7.56 -3.35
CA GLY A 91 -5.62 7.06 -3.36
C GLY A 91 -4.56 8.17 -3.32
N PHE A 92 -3.50 8.02 -2.54
CA PHE A 92 -2.40 9.00 -2.51
C PHE A 92 -1.06 8.37 -2.16
N ARG A 93 0.02 9.05 -2.55
CA ARG A 93 1.39 8.69 -2.24
C ARG A 93 1.80 9.27 -0.89
N LEU A 94 2.63 8.51 -0.17
CA LEU A 94 3.19 8.92 1.11
C LEU A 94 4.68 8.57 1.12
N LYS A 95 5.54 9.59 1.20
CA LYS A 95 6.99 9.39 1.33
C LYS A 95 7.37 9.26 2.80
N LEU A 96 7.80 8.06 3.20
CA LEU A 96 8.43 7.78 4.50
C LEU A 96 9.89 7.41 4.24
N HIS A 97 10.45 6.45 5.01
CA HIS A 97 11.70 5.80 4.65
C HIS A 97 11.59 5.12 3.28
N PHE A 98 10.50 4.39 3.08
CA PHE A 98 10.08 3.86 1.78
C PHE A 98 8.98 4.72 1.17
N ASP A 99 8.78 4.55 -0.13
CA ASP A 99 7.62 5.05 -0.85
C ASP A 99 6.38 4.20 -0.53
N TRP A 100 5.23 4.83 -0.30
CA TRP A 100 3.97 4.11 -0.09
C TRP A 100 2.88 4.65 -1.01
N PHE A 101 1.94 3.78 -1.39
CA PHE A 101 0.65 4.18 -1.91
C PHE A 101 -0.43 3.77 -0.92
N VAL A 102 -1.32 4.70 -0.61
CA VAL A 102 -2.34 4.54 0.42
C VAL A 102 -3.70 4.71 -0.22
N ILE A 103 -4.58 3.76 0.03
CA ILE A 103 -5.99 3.80 -0.30
C ILE A 103 -6.75 4.07 0.99
N LEU A 104 -7.43 5.21 1.04
CA LEU A 104 -8.38 5.54 2.08
C LEU A 104 -9.78 5.24 1.57
N LYS A 105 -10.52 4.35 2.23
CA LYS A 105 -11.85 3.92 1.83
C LYS A 105 -12.89 4.23 2.90
N ARG A 106 -14.08 4.67 2.48
CA ARG A 106 -15.26 4.79 3.35
C ARG A 106 -15.91 3.42 3.51
N GLU A 107 -15.91 2.90 4.73
CA GLU A 107 -16.44 1.58 5.05
C GLU A 107 -17.96 1.56 5.18
N ASN A 108 -18.53 0.37 5.00
CA ASN A 108 -19.94 0.14 5.28
C ASN A 108 -20.14 -0.10 6.78
N GLU A 109 -20.67 0.91 7.48
CA GLU A 109 -20.91 0.86 8.92
C GLU A 109 -21.84 -0.30 9.34
N ARG A 110 -22.72 -0.79 8.45
CA ARG A 110 -23.56 -1.97 8.77
C ARG A 110 -22.76 -3.26 8.94
N MET A 111 -21.60 -3.36 8.28
CA MET A 111 -20.72 -4.55 8.36
C MET A 111 -19.57 -4.34 9.34
N TYR A 112 -19.07 -3.11 9.46
CA TYR A 112 -17.79 -2.83 10.11
C TYR A 112 -17.90 -1.84 11.28
N ALA A 113 -19.09 -1.54 11.80
CA ALA A 113 -19.22 -0.69 12.99
C ALA A 113 -18.31 -1.17 14.14
N PRO A 114 -17.64 -0.26 14.88
CA PRO A 114 -17.78 1.21 14.80
C PRO A 114 -16.91 1.88 13.73
N PHE A 115 -16.21 1.11 12.90
CA PHE A 115 -15.27 1.64 11.92
C PHE A 115 -15.98 2.22 10.71
N LYS A 116 -15.56 3.44 10.35
CA LYS A 116 -16.09 4.19 9.21
C LYS A 116 -15.11 4.30 8.06
N TYR A 117 -13.83 4.08 8.31
CA TYR A 117 -12.77 4.19 7.33
C TYR A 117 -11.82 3.01 7.39
N ALA A 118 -11.29 2.62 6.24
CA ALA A 118 -10.17 1.70 6.12
C ALA A 118 -9.02 2.40 5.40
N VAL A 119 -7.80 2.11 5.87
CA VAL A 119 -6.56 2.48 5.22
C VAL A 119 -5.91 1.18 4.77
N ASN A 120 -5.62 1.07 3.47
CA ASN A 120 -4.79 0.01 2.90
C ASN A 120 -3.58 0.67 2.24
N ALA A 121 -2.40 0.42 2.78
CA ALA A 121 -1.15 0.98 2.28
C ALA A 121 -0.25 -0.13 1.74
N TYR A 122 0.38 0.15 0.60
CA TYR A 122 1.26 -0.75 -0.14
C TYR A 122 2.61 -0.08 -0.29
N CYS A 123 3.67 -0.78 0.10
CA CYS A 123 5.02 -0.28 -0.10
C CYS A 123 5.40 -0.31 -1.59
N LEU A 124 5.86 0.85 -2.05
CA LEU A 124 6.59 1.18 -3.28
C LEU A 124 7.72 0.24 -3.63
N ASP A 125 8.48 -0.09 -2.59
CA ASP A 125 9.86 -0.53 -2.73
C ASP A 125 10.04 -2.01 -2.35
N ASN A 126 9.06 -2.59 -1.65
CA ASN A 126 9.07 -3.98 -1.23
C ASN A 126 7.63 -4.49 -0.98
N ILE A 127 7.52 -5.74 -0.57
CA ILE A 127 6.24 -6.45 -0.37
C ILE A 127 5.46 -6.07 0.89
N GLN A 128 5.93 -5.09 1.68
CA GLN A 128 5.23 -4.69 2.91
C GLN A 128 3.88 -4.05 2.60
N THR A 129 2.90 -4.39 3.43
CA THR A 129 1.57 -3.76 3.44
C THR A 129 1.22 -3.33 4.84
N PHE A 130 0.31 -2.37 4.93
CA PHE A 130 -0.33 -1.97 6.17
C PHE A 130 -1.83 -1.85 5.94
N ASP A 131 -2.63 -2.45 6.80
CA ASP A 131 -4.07 -2.29 6.77
C ASP A 131 -4.63 -2.04 8.16
N ARG A 132 -5.53 -1.05 8.27
CA ARG A 132 -6.19 -0.73 9.53
C ARG A 132 -7.49 0.01 9.32
N ARG A 133 -8.42 -0.18 10.24
CA ARG A 133 -9.70 0.52 10.28
C ARG A 133 -9.75 1.58 11.37
N TYR A 134 -10.51 2.65 11.10
CA TYR A 134 -10.63 3.82 11.97
C TYR A 134 -12.09 4.24 12.11
N VAL A 135 -12.41 4.81 13.27
CA VAL A 135 -13.73 5.36 13.57
C VAL A 135 -13.90 6.74 12.91
N THR A 136 -12.83 7.52 12.80
CA THR A 136 -12.84 8.86 12.20
C THR A 136 -11.86 8.97 11.04
N LEU A 137 -12.15 9.89 10.11
CA LEU A 137 -11.23 10.22 9.02
C LEU A 137 -9.96 10.89 9.55
N GLU A 138 -10.11 11.71 10.59
CA GLU A 138 -9.01 12.42 11.24
C GLU A 138 -7.95 11.44 11.77
N ASP A 139 -8.36 10.40 12.50
CA ASP A 139 -7.45 9.37 13.03
C ASP A 139 -6.73 8.62 11.91
N ALA A 140 -7.45 8.27 10.84
CA ALA A 140 -6.90 7.58 9.68
C ALA A 140 -5.78 8.39 9.02
N LEU A 141 -6.05 9.68 8.74
CA LEU A 141 -5.08 10.60 8.13
C LEU A 141 -3.91 10.88 9.07
N LEU A 142 -4.18 11.09 10.37
CA LEU A 142 -3.14 11.35 11.36
C LEU A 142 -2.18 10.17 11.50
N HIS A 143 -2.68 8.94 11.45
CA HIS A 143 -1.82 7.76 11.50
C HIS A 143 -0.95 7.63 10.24
N CYS A 144 -1.50 7.94 9.05
CA CYS A 144 -0.71 8.03 7.82
C CYS A 144 0.41 9.07 7.93
N LEU A 145 0.10 10.28 8.41
CA LEU A 145 1.08 11.38 8.57
C LEU A 145 2.16 11.07 9.60
N ASN A 146 1.88 10.19 10.56
CA ASN A 146 2.84 9.67 11.54
C ASN A 146 3.55 8.40 11.08
N GLY A 147 3.42 8.02 9.80
CA GLY A 147 4.14 6.90 9.21
C GLY A 147 3.69 5.54 9.72
N PHE A 148 2.40 5.39 10.02
CA PHE A 148 1.82 4.16 10.58
C PHE A 148 2.48 3.73 11.90
N ASN A 149 2.91 4.69 12.72
CA ASN A 149 3.59 4.41 13.97
C ASN A 149 2.68 3.72 14.99
N GLU A 150 2.89 2.42 15.19
CA GLU A 150 2.24 1.61 16.22
C GLU A 150 3.11 1.41 17.47
N ASN A 151 4.35 1.94 17.49
CA ASN A 151 5.27 1.77 18.61
C ASN A 151 5.01 2.82 19.69
N ALA A 152 4.46 2.38 20.83
CA ALA A 152 4.17 3.26 21.97
C ALA A 152 5.41 3.96 22.57
N ASN A 153 6.61 3.41 22.36
CA ASN A 153 7.87 4.01 22.84
C ASN A 153 8.40 5.10 21.92
N ILE A 154 7.87 5.23 20.70
CA ILE A 154 8.27 6.26 19.74
C ILE A 154 7.15 7.31 19.69
N PRO A 155 7.42 8.57 20.04
CA PRO A 155 6.41 9.60 20.01
C PRO A 155 6.01 9.93 18.56
N ASN A 156 4.70 10.05 18.33
CA ASN A 156 4.19 10.59 17.07
C ASN A 156 4.72 12.00 16.81
N ARG A 157 5.14 12.24 15.56
CA ARG A 157 5.57 13.54 15.04
C ARG A 157 4.45 14.58 15.14
N TYR A 158 3.23 14.19 14.80
CA TYR A 158 2.05 15.02 14.89
C TYR A 158 1.07 14.51 15.93
N LYS A 159 0.66 15.40 16.86
CA LYS A 159 -0.34 15.07 17.90
C LYS A 159 -1.79 15.20 17.43
N SER A 160 -2.03 15.98 16.38
CA SER A 160 -3.34 16.17 15.75
C SER A 160 -3.18 16.63 14.31
N ILE A 161 -4.26 16.61 13.52
CA ILE A 161 -4.24 17.21 12.17
C ILE A 161 -3.99 18.71 12.25
N GLY A 162 -4.55 19.40 13.25
CA GLY A 162 -4.29 20.83 13.48
C GLY A 162 -2.80 21.12 13.68
N HIS A 163 -2.08 20.27 14.40
CA HIS A 163 -0.62 20.38 14.56
C HIS A 163 0.09 20.28 13.21
N TYR A 164 -0.23 19.25 12.41
CA TYR A 164 0.33 19.08 11.06
C TYR A 164 0.06 20.30 10.16
N LEU A 165 -1.19 20.77 10.11
CA LEU A 165 -1.61 21.88 9.24
C LEU A 165 -1.03 23.24 9.66
N SER A 166 -0.55 23.36 10.90
CA SER A 166 0.10 24.58 11.39
C SER A 166 1.53 24.78 10.84
N GLY A 167 2.12 23.73 10.23
CA GLY A 167 3.49 23.76 9.72
C GLY A 167 4.57 23.78 10.81
N LYS A 168 4.18 23.67 12.08
CA LYS A 168 5.10 23.50 13.21
C LYS A 168 5.33 22.00 13.39
N SER A 169 6.58 21.56 13.31
CA SER A 169 6.99 20.17 13.60
C SER A 169 8.11 20.17 14.60
#